data_AF-A0A9D8IMS4-F1
#
_entry.id   AF-A0A9D8IMS4-F1
#
_cell.length_a   1.000
_cell.length_b   1.000
_cell.length_c   1.000
_cell.angle_alpha   90.00
_cell.angle_beta   90.00
_cell.angle_gamma   90.00
#
_symmetry.space_group_name_H-M   'P 1'
#
loop_
_entity.id
_entity.type
_entity.pdbx_description
1 polymer ?
#
loop_
_entity_poly.entity_id
_entity_poly.type
_entity_poly.pdbx_seq_one_letter_code
_entity_poly.pdbx_strand_id
1 'polypeptide(L)' 'MNSREENGSAIDMEARFAKAGNTRYLEHASGCPVFGLAWAGGRVFTATGDGKVRGHEPNSGKQELEYAGVTEWL' A
#
# COMPACT_ATOMS: atom_id res chain seq x y z
N MET A 1 13.26 -26.66 17.42
CA MET A 1 12.99 -25.22 17.45
C MET A 1 11.75 -24.98 16.61
N ASN A 2 10.64 -24.59 17.23
CA ASN A 2 9.31 -24.58 16.62
C ASN A 2 9.06 -23.26 15.88
N SER A 3 8.81 -23.34 14.57
CA SER A 3 8.43 -22.25 13.66
C SER A 3 7.08 -21.58 13.98
N ARG A 4 6.52 -21.81 15.18
CA ARG A 4 5.20 -21.35 15.62
C ARG A 4 5.29 -20.12 16.54
N GLU A 5 6.47 -19.82 17.08
CA GLU A 5 6.72 -18.65 17.94
C GLU A 5 7.03 -17.37 17.14
N GLU A 6 7.19 -17.46 15.83
CA GLU A 6 7.47 -16.31 14.95
C GLU A 6 6.20 -15.62 14.44
N ASN A 7 5.02 -16.20 14.68
CA ASN A 7 3.75 -15.67 14.18
C ASN A 7 3.13 -14.70 15.19
N GLY A 8 3.79 -13.55 15.39
CA GLY A 8 3.20 -12.43 16.11
C GLY A 8 1.87 -12.04 15.48
N SER A 9 0.89 -11.64 16.30
CA SER A 9 -0.41 -11.20 15.79
C SER A 9 -0.24 -9.98 14.86
N ALA A 10 -1.25 -9.63 14.05
CA ALA A 10 -1.19 -8.42 13.22
C ALA A 10 -0.81 -7.15 14.04
N ILE A 11 -1.23 -7.11 15.31
CA ILE A 11 -0.87 -6.04 16.26
C ILE A 11 0.62 -6.07 16.61
N ASP A 12 1.22 -7.26 16.77
CA ASP A 12 2.67 -7.41 17.00
C ASP A 12 3.48 -7.02 15.76
N MET A 13 2.95 -7.29 14.56
CA MET A 13 3.53 -6.81 13.31
C MET A 13 3.52 -5.28 13.27
N GLU A 14 2.36 -4.63 13.44
CA GLU A 14 2.23 -3.17 13.43
C GLU A 14 3.16 -2.50 14.45
N ALA A 15 3.27 -3.06 15.68
CA ALA A 15 4.16 -2.56 16.70
C ALA A 15 5.66 -2.70 16.32
N ARG A 16 6.06 -3.80 15.66
CA ARG A 16 7.44 -4.00 15.16
C ARG A 16 7.75 -3.05 14.00
N PHE A 17 6.80 -2.84 13.11
CA PHE A 17 6.91 -1.94 11.95
C PHE A 17 6.99 -0.46 12.37
N ALA A 18 6.22 -0.05 13.38
CA ALA A 18 6.28 1.30 13.96
C ALA A 18 7.63 1.56 14.66
N LYS A 19 8.19 0.57 15.36
CA LYS A 19 9.43 0.72 16.15
C LYS A 19 10.70 0.89 15.30
N ALA A 20 10.67 0.44 14.04
CA ALA A 20 11.81 0.53 13.13
C ALA A 20 11.91 1.85 12.35
N GLY A 21 10.90 2.74 12.44
CA GLY A 21 10.87 4.00 11.66
C GLY A 21 10.81 3.82 10.13
N ASN A 22 10.69 2.58 9.67
CA ASN A 22 10.74 2.20 8.25
C ASN A 22 9.36 2.00 7.63
N THR A 23 8.30 2.09 8.43
CA THR A 23 6.92 1.93 7.94
C THR A 23 6.26 3.29 7.87
N ARG A 24 5.87 3.66 6.65
CA ARG A 24 5.08 4.85 6.37
C ARG A 24 3.71 4.42 5.88
N TYR A 25 2.68 5.12 6.34
CA TYR A 25 1.33 4.96 5.81
C TYR A 25 1.22 5.77 4.52
N LEU A 26 0.72 5.12 3.47
CA LEU A 26 0.46 5.75 2.20
C LEU A 26 -1.03 6.07 2.11
N GLU A 27 -1.38 7.35 2.11
CA GLU A 27 -2.76 7.76 1.90
C GLU A 27 -3.10 7.63 0.40
N HIS A 28 -3.94 6.66 0.05
CA HIS A 28 -4.30 6.39 -1.35
C HIS A 28 -5.53 7.19 -1.83
N ALA A 29 -5.93 8.23 -1.08
CA ALA A 29 -6.95 9.23 -1.41
C ALA A 29 -8.26 8.65 -2.00
N SER A 30 -8.70 7.50 -1.50
CA SER A 30 -9.94 6.83 -1.90
C SER A 30 -10.65 6.27 -0.67
N GLY A 31 -11.96 6.48 -0.57
CA GLY A 31 -12.81 5.82 0.42
C GLY A 31 -13.14 4.36 0.07
N CYS A 32 -12.72 3.89 -1.11
CA CYS A 32 -12.88 2.51 -1.56
C CYS A 32 -11.63 1.68 -1.27
N PRO A 33 -11.76 0.35 -1.08
CA PRO A 33 -10.64 -0.56 -0.87
C PRO A 33 -9.58 -0.50 -1.99
N VAL A 34 -8.35 -0.81 -1.62
CA VAL A 34 -7.25 -1.09 -2.56
C VAL A 34 -7.30 -2.57 -2.93
N PHE A 35 -7.37 -2.86 -4.23
CA PHE A 35 -7.38 -4.23 -4.76
C PHE A 35 -6.00 -4.72 -5.20
N GLY A 36 -5.09 -3.79 -5.50
CA GLY A 36 -3.76 -4.13 -5.99
C GLY A 36 -2.72 -3.05 -5.72
N LEU A 37 -1.48 -3.49 -5.52
CA LEU A 37 -0.30 -2.66 -5.36
C LEU A 37 0.78 -3.10 -6.34
N ALA A 38 1.46 -2.14 -6.97
CA ALA A 38 2.59 -2.42 -7.84
C ALA A 38 3.70 -1.39 -7.66
N TRP A 39 4.95 -1.83 -7.79
CA TRP A 39 6.10 -0.94 -7.90
C TRP A 39 6.58 -0.91 -9.34
N ALA A 40 6.57 0.26 -9.97
CA ALA A 40 7.08 0.43 -11.33
C ALA A 40 7.62 1.84 -11.53
N GLY A 41 8.72 1.97 -12.29
CA GLY A 41 9.28 3.27 -12.64
C GLY A 41 9.57 4.19 -11.45
N GLY A 42 9.95 3.62 -10.30
CA GLY A 42 10.23 4.37 -9.07
C GLY A 42 9.00 4.89 -8.32
N ARG A 43 7.81 4.34 -8.58
CA ARG A 43 6.55 4.73 -7.95
C ARG A 43 5.80 3.54 -7.39
N VAL A 44 4.99 3.81 -6.37
CA VAL A 44 3.97 2.88 -5.87
C VAL A 44 2.66 3.19 -6.58
N PHE A 45 2.03 2.19 -7.16
CA PHE A 45 0.71 2.31 -7.76
C PHE A 45 -0.33 1.61 -6.88
N THR A 46 -1.46 2.28 -6.67
CA THR A 46 -2.62 1.75 -5.93
C THR A 46 -3.82 1.64 -6.86
N ALA A 47 -4.34 0.44 -7.02
CA ALA A 47 -5.58 0.13 -7.73
C ALA A 47 -6.75 0.13 -6.75
N THR A 48 -7.72 1.03 -6.91
CA THR A 48 -8.81 1.23 -5.95
C THR A 48 -10.19 0.99 -6.56
N GLY A 49 -11.15 0.58 -5.72
CA GLY A 49 -12.50 0.23 -6.17
C GLY A 49 -13.37 1.37 -6.70
N ASP A 50 -12.88 2.60 -6.67
CA ASP A 50 -13.46 3.73 -7.38
C ASP A 50 -13.12 3.75 -8.90
N GLY A 51 -12.47 2.68 -9.40
CA GLY A 51 -12.11 2.54 -10.82
C GLY A 51 -10.90 3.39 -11.22
N LYS A 52 -10.06 3.74 -10.25
CA LYS A 52 -8.87 4.58 -10.46
C LYS A 52 -7.60 3.86 -10.05
N VAL A 53 -6.53 4.17 -10.78
CA VAL A 53 -5.15 3.88 -10.37
C VAL A 53 -4.48 5.18 -10.01
N ARG A 54 -3.81 5.21 -8.85
CA ARG A 54 -3.02 6.37 -8.41
C ARG A 54 -1.56 5.98 -8.30
N GLY A 55 -0.68 6.86 -8.75
CA GLY A 55 0.77 6.72 -8.63
C GLY A 55 1.32 7.66 -7.58
N HIS A 56 2.16 7.14 -6.69
CA HIS A 56 2.68 7.85 -5.53
C HIS A 56 4.20 7.88 -5.54
N GLU A 57 4.76 9.03 -5.18
CA GLU A 57 6.17 9.15 -4.90
C GLU A 57 6.48 8.43 -3.57
N PRO A 58 7.41 7.48 -3.55
CA PRO A 58 7.57 6.54 -2.45
C PRO A 58 8.14 7.14 -1.17
N ASN A 59 8.92 8.22 -1.25
CA ASN A 59 9.51 8.84 -0.06
C ASN A 59 8.50 9.75 0.64
N SER A 60 7.81 10.60 -0.09
CA SER A 60 6.85 11.58 0.43
C SER A 60 5.45 11.01 0.59
N GLY A 61 5.13 9.90 -0.09
CA GLY A 61 3.76 9.38 -0.17
C GLY A 61 2.81 10.28 -0.95
N LYS A 62 3.33 11.30 -1.64
CA LYS A 62 2.52 12.24 -2.40
C LYS A 62 1.98 11.56 -3.65
N GLN A 63 0.67 11.64 -3.85
CA GLN A 63 0.05 11.30 -5.12
C GLN A 63 0.56 12.25 -6.22
N GLU A 64 1.15 11.68 -7.27
CA GLU A 64 1.64 12.42 -8.44
C GLU A 64 0.79 12.16 -9.68
N LEU A 65 0.15 10.98 -9.74
CA LEU A 65 -0.56 10.50 -10.93
C LEU A 65 -1.93 9.96 -10.55
N GLU A 66 -2.89 10.17 -11.44
CA GLU A 66 -4.22 9.57 -11.37
C GLU A 66 -4.64 9.12 -12.78
N TYR A 67 -5.10 7.88 -12.87
CA TYR A 67 -5.67 7.27 -14.06
C TYR A 67 -7.10 6.84 -13.74
N ALA A 68 -8.06 7.31 -14.53
CA ALA A 68 -9.49 7.02 -14.34
C ALA A 68 -10.02 6.12 -15.46
N GLY A 69 -11.12 5.42 -15.17
CA GLY A 69 -11.79 4.55 -16.15
C GLY A 69 -11.17 3.16 -16.27
N VAL A 70 -10.41 2.70 -15.26
CA VAL A 70 -9.90 1.34 -15.19
C VAL A 70 -11.00 0.46 -14.58
N THR A 71 -11.82 -0.15 -15.45
CA THR A 71 -12.97 -0.97 -15.03
C THR A 71 -12.69 -2.47 -15.01
N GLU A 72 -11.59 -2.90 -15.62
CA GLU A 72 -11.19 -4.31 -15.68
C GLU A 72 -9.83 -4.49 -14.99
N TRP A 73 -9.86 -5.14 -13.84
CA TRP A 73 -8.67 -5.55 -13.10
C TRP A 73 -8.39 -7.02 -13.48
N LEU A 74 -7.45 -7.25 -14.38
CA LEU A 74 -6.94 -8.59 -14.70
C LEU A 74 -5.83 -9.00 -13.74
#